data_AF-A0A7X6JAJ3-F1
#
_entry.id   AF-A0A7X6JAJ3-F1
#
_cell.length_a   1.000
_cell.length_b   1.000
_cell.length_c   1.000
_cell.angle_alpha   90.00
_cell.angle_beta   90.00
_cell.angle_gamma   90.00
#
_symmetry.space_group_name_H-M   'P 1'
#
loop_
_entity.id
_entity.type
_entity.pdbx_description
1 polymer ?
#
loop_
_entity_poly.entity_id
_entity_poly.type
_entity_poly.pdbx_seq_one_letter_code
_entity_poly.pdbx_strand_id
1 'polypeptide(L)'
;MDAKPPVSSGLSLQGAKHPALIGGVQNKDRKLIAIWRIFLQPNGKALVNEDGKKVKLGLGPANGGAVRLGPVTETLRLTEGIETGLGVALLSSKPASVWATLSTSGMMGLEIPEGVKRLEIYADGDRHRLHQRTGEIVDPPGIAAAKKLQKRAREAGLEAVIYASPEPDDWLDVWTLRKNDEQRIRNVQYL
;
A
#
# COMPACT_ATOMS: atom_id res chain seq x y z
N MET A 1 44.46 -35.46 9.43
CA MET A 1 44.02 -34.26 8.69
C MET A 1 42.59 -34.00 9.09
N ASP A 2 42.39 -33.25 10.16
CA ASP A 2 41.06 -32.98 10.69
C ASP A 2 40.43 -31.84 9.90
N ALA A 3 39.33 -32.14 9.23
CA ALA A 3 38.54 -31.15 8.51
C ALA A 3 37.95 -30.16 9.51
N LYS A 4 38.27 -28.87 9.32
CA LYS A 4 37.69 -27.77 10.09
C LYS A 4 36.16 -27.77 9.91
N PRO A 5 35.36 -27.70 10.99
CA PRO A 5 33.91 -27.69 10.86
C PRO A 5 33.44 -26.46 10.07
N PRO A 6 32.31 -26.57 9.34
CA PRO A 6 31.80 -25.47 8.53
C PRO A 6 31.52 -24.26 9.44
N VAL A 7 32.02 -23.10 9.02
CA VAL A 7 31.71 -21.82 9.66
C VAL A 7 30.21 -21.61 9.56
N SER A 8 29.49 -21.72 10.68
CA SER A 8 28.08 -21.35 10.75
C SER A 8 27.95 -19.90 10.28
N SER A 9 27.26 -19.66 9.17
CA SER A 9 26.92 -18.32 8.69
C SER A 9 26.16 -17.61 9.81
N GLY A 10 26.84 -16.69 10.50
CA GLY A 10 26.42 -16.05 11.75
C GLY A 10 25.27 -15.06 11.60
N LEU A 11 24.13 -15.49 11.07
CA LEU A 11 22.85 -14.81 11.23
C LEU A 11 22.15 -15.42 12.44
N SER A 12 22.49 -14.92 13.63
CA SER A 12 21.67 -15.14 14.81
C SER A 12 20.38 -14.34 14.64
N LEU A 13 19.27 -15.02 14.33
CA LEU A 13 17.94 -14.41 14.31
C LEU A 13 17.47 -14.24 15.75
N GLN A 14 18.05 -13.27 16.47
CA GLN A 14 17.57 -12.84 17.77
C GLN A 14 16.30 -12.02 17.58
N GLY A 15 15.18 -12.52 18.09
CA GLY A 15 13.87 -11.86 18.03
C GLY A 15 12.70 -12.84 18.04
N ALA A 16 11.52 -12.35 18.40
CA ALA A 16 10.29 -13.13 18.32
C ALA A 16 9.92 -13.41 16.85
N LYS A 17 9.55 -14.66 16.55
CA LYS A 17 9.08 -15.05 15.22
C LYS A 17 7.59 -14.78 15.11
N HIS A 18 7.18 -14.07 14.06
CA HIS A 18 5.80 -13.76 13.77
C HIS A 18 5.47 -14.13 12.32
N PRO A 19 4.26 -14.66 12.03
CA PRO A 19 3.79 -14.76 10.66
C PRO A 19 3.74 -13.37 10.02
N ALA A 20 3.90 -13.29 8.69
CA ALA A 20 3.85 -12.02 7.99
C ALA A 20 3.26 -12.18 6.58
N LEU A 21 2.48 -11.20 6.15
CA LEU A 21 2.16 -11.00 4.75
C LEU A 21 3.37 -10.39 4.05
N ILE A 22 3.79 -10.99 2.94
CA ILE A 22 4.96 -10.57 2.16
C ILE A 22 4.49 -9.98 0.82
N GLY A 23 4.81 -8.71 0.59
CA GLY A 23 4.63 -8.04 -0.69
C GLY A 23 5.96 -7.90 -1.43
N GLY A 24 6.06 -8.44 -2.65
CA GLY A 24 7.22 -8.25 -3.51
C GLY A 24 7.20 -6.88 -4.18
N VAL A 25 8.19 -6.03 -3.88
CA VAL A 25 8.29 -4.68 -4.44
C VAL A 25 9.04 -4.74 -5.77
N GLN A 26 8.38 -4.28 -6.83
CA GLN A 26 8.91 -4.31 -8.18
C GLN A 26 9.24 -2.91 -8.70
N ASN A 27 10.37 -2.76 -9.38
CA ASN A 27 10.70 -1.55 -10.15
C ASN A 27 9.92 -1.51 -11.47
N LYS A 28 10.16 -0.49 -12.32
CA LYS A 28 9.51 -0.36 -13.64
C LYS A 28 9.67 -1.60 -14.54
N ASP A 29 10.84 -2.22 -14.51
CA ASP A 29 11.20 -3.39 -15.32
C ASP A 29 10.63 -4.72 -14.78
N ARG A 30 9.78 -4.66 -13.74
CA ARG A 30 9.24 -5.83 -13.01
C ARG A 30 10.29 -6.64 -12.23
N LYS A 31 11.49 -6.10 -12.02
CA LYS A 31 12.50 -6.74 -11.15
C LYS A 31 12.11 -6.57 -9.70
N LEU A 32 12.22 -7.65 -8.91
CA LEU A 32 12.06 -7.61 -7.47
C LEU A 32 13.25 -6.86 -6.85
N ILE A 33 12.99 -5.72 -6.23
CA ILE A 33 14.01 -4.84 -5.64
C ILE A 33 13.97 -4.81 -4.11
N ALA A 34 12.82 -5.14 -3.53
CA ALA A 34 12.63 -5.20 -2.08
C ALA A 34 11.48 -6.15 -1.74
N ILE A 35 11.35 -6.46 -0.45
CA ILE A 35 10.13 -7.04 0.10
C ILE A 35 9.55 -6.12 1.16
N TRP A 36 8.24 -6.14 1.28
CA TRP A 36 7.52 -5.48 2.35
C TRP A 36 6.83 -6.51 3.22
N ARG A 37 7.03 -6.41 4.53
CA ARG A 37 6.55 -7.41 5.49
C ARG A 37 5.56 -6.73 6.42
N ILE A 38 4.33 -7.25 6.45
CA ILE A 38 3.30 -6.82 7.39
C ILE A 38 3.16 -7.95 8.40
N PHE A 39 3.64 -7.72 9.63
CA PHE A 39 3.67 -8.77 10.65
C PHE A 39 2.27 -8.98 11.23
N LEU A 40 1.97 -10.24 11.51
CA LEU A 40 0.70 -10.72 11.99
C LEU A 40 0.88 -11.44 13.32
N GLN A 41 -0.18 -11.46 14.10
CA GLN A 41 -0.35 -12.37 15.21
C GLN A 41 -0.70 -13.78 14.67
N PRO A 42 -0.54 -14.85 15.45
CA PRO A 42 -0.93 -16.20 15.04
C PRO A 42 -2.41 -16.34 14.64
N ASN A 43 -3.28 -15.47 15.16
CA ASN A 43 -4.71 -15.41 14.80
C ASN A 43 -5.00 -14.67 13.48
N GLY A 44 -3.96 -14.24 12.74
CA GLY A 44 -4.09 -13.53 11.46
C GLY A 44 -4.34 -12.04 11.56
N LYS A 45 -4.54 -11.47 12.76
CA LYS A 45 -4.65 -10.01 12.95
C LYS A 45 -3.29 -9.34 12.80
N ALA A 46 -3.29 -8.05 12.44
CA ALA A 46 -2.05 -7.29 12.40
C ALA A 46 -1.36 -7.28 13.78
N LEU A 47 -0.05 -7.49 13.78
CA LEU A 47 0.78 -7.21 14.95
C LEU A 47 0.87 -5.69 15.11
N VAL A 48 0.67 -5.19 16.33
CA VAL A 48 0.72 -3.76 16.64
C VAL A 48 1.85 -3.47 17.62
N ASN A 49 2.49 -2.29 17.48
CA ASN A 49 3.47 -1.81 18.44
C ASN A 49 2.77 -1.12 19.65
N GLU A 50 3.56 -0.60 20.58
CA GLU A 50 3.08 0.08 21.79
C GLU A 50 2.18 1.30 21.49
N ASP A 51 2.37 1.96 20.34
CA ASP A 51 1.53 3.08 19.88
C ASP A 51 0.25 2.62 19.15
N GLY A 52 -0.03 1.31 19.12
CA GLY A 52 -1.17 0.74 18.40
C GLY A 52 -1.02 0.70 16.87
N LYS A 53 0.17 0.98 16.33
CA LYS A 53 0.42 0.98 14.87
C LYS A 53 0.83 -0.40 14.37
N LYS A 54 0.34 -0.78 13.18
CA LYS A 54 0.71 -2.04 12.51
C LYS A 54 2.23 -2.13 12.32
N VAL A 55 2.83 -3.25 12.70
CA VAL A 55 4.27 -3.50 12.51
C VAL A 55 4.54 -3.87 11.04
N LYS A 56 5.16 -2.95 10.30
CA LYS A 56 5.51 -3.11 8.88
C LYS A 56 7.01 -2.86 8.69
N LEU A 57 7.72 -3.75 7.99
CA LEU A 57 9.15 -3.58 7.70
C LEU A 57 9.49 -3.91 6.23
N GLY A 58 10.09 -2.93 5.55
CA GLY A 58 10.77 -3.14 4.28
C GLY A 58 12.10 -3.88 4.45
N LEU A 59 12.56 -4.54 3.39
CA LEU A 59 13.92 -5.04 3.23
C LEU A 59 14.36 -4.85 1.78
N GLY A 60 15.40 -4.06 1.56
CA GLY A 60 15.88 -3.65 0.23
C GLY A 60 15.42 -2.25 -0.18
N PRO A 61 15.90 -1.72 -1.32
CA PRO A 61 15.51 -0.41 -1.84
C PRO A 61 14.07 -0.44 -2.37
N ALA A 62 13.14 0.20 -1.66
CA ALA A 62 11.73 0.31 -2.07
C ALA A 62 11.41 1.60 -2.86
N ASN A 63 12.37 2.51 -3.01
CA ASN A 63 12.17 3.79 -3.69
C ASN A 63 11.74 3.59 -5.15
N GLY A 64 10.65 4.26 -5.55
CA GLY A 64 10.05 4.12 -6.88
C GLY A 64 9.49 2.74 -7.23
N GLY A 65 9.49 1.80 -6.29
CA GLY A 65 8.90 0.48 -6.47
C GLY A 65 7.48 0.38 -5.92
N ALA A 66 6.77 -0.65 -6.36
CA ALA A 66 5.43 -0.97 -5.84
C ALA A 66 5.17 -2.48 -5.82
N VAL A 67 4.29 -2.92 -4.93
CA VAL A 67 3.68 -4.24 -4.97
C VAL A 67 2.54 -4.19 -5.98
N ARG A 68 2.62 -4.98 -7.05
CA ARG A 68 1.64 -4.98 -8.13
C ARG A 68 0.58 -6.05 -7.88
N LEU A 69 -0.65 -5.66 -7.59
CA LEU A 69 -1.78 -6.59 -7.33
C LEU A 69 -2.53 -6.97 -8.61
N GLY A 70 -2.25 -6.29 -9.72
CA GLY A 70 -2.84 -6.55 -11.02
C GLY A 70 -1.96 -6.08 -12.19
N PRO A 71 -2.33 -6.46 -13.42
CA PRO A 71 -1.60 -6.06 -14.63
C PRO A 71 -1.76 -4.55 -14.89
N VAL A 72 -0.84 -3.98 -15.69
CA VAL A 72 -0.99 -2.60 -16.19
C VAL A 72 -2.19 -2.53 -17.13
N THR A 73 -2.99 -1.48 -16.99
CA THR A 73 -4.07 -1.10 -17.92
C THR A 73 -4.01 0.41 -18.16
N GLU A 74 -4.90 0.94 -19.00
CA GLU A 74 -4.95 2.39 -19.25
C GLU A 74 -5.25 3.23 -17.99
N THR A 75 -5.90 2.64 -16.98
CA THR A 75 -6.04 3.25 -15.65
C THR A 75 -5.15 2.51 -14.65
N LEU A 76 -4.26 3.22 -13.96
CA LEU A 76 -3.47 2.70 -12.87
C LEU A 76 -3.96 3.28 -11.53
N ARG A 77 -4.27 2.40 -10.59
CA ARG A 77 -4.70 2.76 -9.23
C ARG A 77 -3.54 2.56 -8.28
N LEU A 78 -3.23 3.60 -7.50
CA LEU A 78 -2.16 3.58 -6.52
C LEU A 78 -2.71 3.68 -5.11
N THR A 79 -2.15 2.88 -4.22
CA THR A 79 -2.42 2.93 -2.78
C THR A 79 -1.12 3.00 -2.00
N GLU A 80 -1.17 3.44 -0.75
CA GLU A 80 -0.01 3.30 0.15
C GLU A 80 0.11 1.85 0.66
N GLY A 81 -0.98 1.26 1.15
CA GLY A 81 -1.00 -0.09 1.71
C GLY A 81 -1.40 -1.20 0.73
N ILE A 82 -0.94 -2.42 1.00
CA ILE A 82 -1.33 -3.64 0.27
C ILE A 82 -2.81 -3.95 0.54
N GLU A 83 -3.24 -3.85 1.79
CA GLU A 83 -4.62 -4.14 2.21
C GLU A 83 -5.61 -3.15 1.58
N THR A 84 -5.30 -1.85 1.63
CA THR A 84 -6.05 -0.80 0.93
C THR A 84 -6.11 -1.07 -0.57
N GLY A 85 -4.99 -1.48 -1.17
CA GLY A 85 -4.92 -1.86 -2.58
C GLY A 85 -5.82 -3.05 -2.91
N LEU A 86 -5.90 -4.04 -2.02
CA LEU A 86 -6.81 -5.17 -2.20
C LEU A 86 -8.28 -4.72 -2.14
N GLY A 87 -8.65 -3.84 -1.19
CA GLY A 87 -9.99 -3.23 -1.13
C GLY A 87 -10.35 -2.49 -2.42
N VAL A 88 -9.45 -1.62 -2.89
CA VAL A 88 -9.63 -0.90 -4.17
C VAL A 88 -9.77 -1.86 -5.35
N ALA A 89 -8.95 -2.92 -5.41
CA ALA A 89 -9.03 -3.92 -6.48
C ALA A 89 -10.38 -4.65 -6.48
N LEU A 90 -10.93 -4.95 -5.30
CA LEU A 90 -12.22 -5.60 -5.13
C LEU A 90 -13.42 -4.68 -5.44
N LEU A 91 -13.24 -3.36 -5.27
CA LEU A 91 -14.23 -2.35 -5.63
C LEU A 91 -14.19 -1.95 -7.11
N SER A 92 -13.11 -2.29 -7.81
CA SER A 92 -12.87 -1.92 -9.20
C SER A 92 -13.40 -2.97 -10.19
N SER A 93 -13.67 -2.54 -11.43
CA SER A 93 -13.89 -3.46 -12.54
C SER A 93 -12.61 -4.23 -12.89
N LYS A 94 -12.76 -5.47 -13.37
CA LYS A 94 -11.64 -6.32 -13.79
C LYS A 94 -11.30 -6.06 -15.27
N PRO A 95 -10.01 -6.10 -15.66
CA PRO A 95 -8.83 -6.28 -14.80
C PRO A 95 -8.53 -5.02 -13.96
N ALA A 96 -8.35 -5.19 -12.65
CA ALA A 96 -8.05 -4.09 -11.74
C ALA A 96 -6.53 -3.87 -11.64
N SER A 97 -6.02 -2.83 -12.31
CA SER A 97 -4.62 -2.39 -12.21
C SER A 97 -4.40 -1.62 -10.91
N VAL A 98 -4.03 -2.32 -9.82
CA VAL A 98 -3.82 -1.70 -8.49
C VAL A 98 -2.44 -2.02 -7.95
N TRP A 99 -1.67 -0.97 -7.63
CA TRP A 99 -0.31 -1.09 -7.10
C TRP A 99 -0.18 -0.38 -5.75
N ALA A 100 0.45 -1.04 -4.77
CA ALA A 100 0.74 -0.45 -3.46
C ALA A 100 2.18 0.06 -3.41
N THR A 101 2.37 1.36 -3.17
CA THR A 101 3.69 2.03 -3.18
C THR A 101 4.40 1.98 -1.82
N LEU A 102 3.71 1.58 -0.75
CA LEU A 102 4.21 1.24 0.60
C LEU A 102 4.83 2.38 1.41
N SER A 103 5.23 3.46 0.76
CA SER A 103 5.91 4.59 1.35
C SER A 103 5.76 5.83 0.49
N THR A 104 5.99 7.00 1.10
CA THR A 104 6.04 8.28 0.38
C THR A 104 7.16 8.32 -0.66
N SER A 105 8.32 7.71 -0.37
CA SER A 105 9.42 7.59 -1.34
C SER A 105 9.07 6.67 -2.51
N GLY A 106 8.44 5.52 -2.24
CA GLY A 106 7.87 4.63 -3.26
C GLY A 106 6.93 5.37 -4.20
N MET A 107 5.99 6.16 -3.64
CA MET A 107 5.03 6.93 -4.43
C MET A 107 5.68 8.05 -5.24
N MET A 108 6.53 8.88 -4.61
CA MET A 108 7.18 10.00 -5.29
C MET A 108 8.10 9.53 -6.41
N GLY A 109 8.84 8.44 -6.18
CA GLY A 109 9.79 7.87 -7.13
C GLY A 109 9.15 6.98 -8.20
N LEU A 110 7.85 6.70 -8.15
CA LEU A 110 7.21 5.74 -9.04
C LEU A 110 7.34 6.18 -10.51
N GLU A 111 7.96 5.37 -11.34
CA GLU A 111 7.90 5.56 -12.79
C GLU A 111 6.57 5.02 -13.31
N ILE A 112 5.75 5.90 -13.91
CA ILE A 112 4.44 5.51 -14.44
C ILE A 112 4.69 4.63 -15.67
N PRO A 113 4.14 3.40 -15.72
CA PRO A 113 4.33 2.50 -16.85
C PRO A 113 3.75 3.05 -18.15
N GLU A 114 4.35 2.65 -19.26
CA GLU A 114 3.81 2.90 -20.59
C GLU A 114 2.38 2.34 -20.74
N GLY A 115 1.55 3.04 -21.51
CA GLY A 115 0.16 2.67 -21.76
C GLY A 115 -0.83 3.18 -20.71
N VAL A 116 -0.36 3.69 -19.56
CA VAL A 116 -1.23 4.36 -18.57
C VAL A 116 -1.62 5.74 -19.10
N LYS A 117 -2.92 6.00 -19.17
CA LYS A 117 -3.53 7.29 -19.54
C LYS A 117 -4.10 8.01 -18.32
N ARG A 118 -4.51 7.26 -17.31
CA ARG A 118 -5.17 7.77 -16.10
C ARG A 118 -4.58 7.19 -14.83
N LEU A 119 -4.30 8.06 -13.86
CA LEU A 119 -3.81 7.72 -12.55
C LEU A 119 -4.86 8.04 -11.48
N GLU A 120 -5.26 7.04 -10.71
CA GLU A 120 -6.11 7.21 -9.53
C GLU A 120 -5.28 6.94 -8.28
N ILE A 121 -5.12 7.93 -7.41
CA ILE A 121 -4.34 7.78 -6.18
C ILE A 121 -5.30 7.73 -5.01
N TYR A 122 -5.40 6.58 -4.37
CA TYR A 122 -6.22 6.35 -3.18
C TYR A 122 -5.33 6.58 -1.96
N ALA A 123 -5.38 7.79 -1.44
CA ALA A 123 -4.57 8.20 -0.29
C ALA A 123 -5.17 7.65 1.01
N ASP A 124 -4.28 7.33 1.95
CA ASP A 124 -4.70 6.87 3.28
C ASP A 124 -5.35 8.03 4.06
N GLY A 125 -6.25 7.70 4.99
CA GLY A 125 -7.06 8.66 5.77
C GLY A 125 -6.30 9.43 6.86
N ASP A 126 -4.99 9.66 6.69
CA ASP A 126 -4.20 10.36 7.69
C ASP A 126 -4.74 11.78 7.92
N ARG A 127 -4.98 12.13 9.19
CA ARG A 127 -5.48 13.46 9.54
C ARG A 127 -4.41 14.53 9.29
N HIS A 128 -4.85 15.66 8.77
CA HIS A 128 -4.05 16.88 8.71
C HIS A 128 -3.54 17.24 10.11
N ARG A 129 -2.31 17.74 10.20
CA ARG A 129 -1.68 18.13 11.47
C ARG A 129 -1.41 19.61 11.49
N LEU A 130 -1.56 20.23 12.66
CA LEU A 130 -1.13 21.61 12.89
C LEU A 130 0.38 21.64 13.07
N HIS A 131 1.05 22.51 12.32
CA HIS A 131 2.46 22.79 12.53
C HIS A 131 2.63 23.52 13.87
N GLN A 132 3.27 22.85 14.84
CA GLN A 132 3.34 23.32 16.23
C GLN A 132 3.93 24.73 16.39
N ARG A 133 4.73 25.20 15.42
CA ARG A 133 5.40 26.52 15.48
C ARG A 133 4.70 27.60 14.66
N THR A 134 4.02 27.25 13.56
CA THR A 134 3.42 28.26 12.65
C THR A 134 1.90 28.28 12.72
N GLY A 135 1.27 27.28 13.33
CA GLY A 135 -0.19 27.13 13.36
C GLY A 135 -0.81 26.73 12.02
N GLU A 136 0.01 26.49 10.99
CA GLU A 136 -0.47 26.13 9.66
C GLU A 136 -0.94 24.67 9.62
N ILE A 137 -1.98 24.41 8.82
CA ILE A 137 -2.43 23.06 8.53
C ILE A 137 -1.45 22.46 7.52
N VAL A 138 -0.79 21.37 7.92
CA VAL A 138 0.17 20.64 7.09
C VAL A 138 -0.48 19.37 6.58
N ASP A 139 -0.40 19.19 5.27
CA ASP A 139 -0.78 17.94 4.61
C ASP A 139 -0.01 16.76 5.23
N PRO A 140 -0.68 15.62 5.47
CA PRO A 140 0.02 14.39 5.78
C PRO A 140 1.08 14.05 4.73
N PRO A 141 2.19 13.38 5.10
CA PRO A 141 3.25 13.01 4.16
C PRO A 141 2.74 12.20 2.96
N GLY A 142 1.76 11.32 3.19
CA GLY A 142 1.07 10.56 2.14
C GLY A 142 0.36 11.44 1.12
N ILE A 143 -0.47 12.38 1.60
CA ILE A 143 -1.17 13.37 0.76
C ILE A 143 -0.17 14.25 0.00
N ALA A 144 0.90 14.71 0.64
CA ALA A 144 1.93 15.51 -0.02
C ALA A 144 2.62 14.71 -1.15
N ALA A 145 2.94 13.44 -0.91
CA ALA A 145 3.50 12.55 -1.93
C ALA A 145 2.52 12.31 -3.09
N ALA A 146 1.23 12.09 -2.79
CA ALA A 146 0.18 11.93 -3.79
C ALA A 146 0.02 13.17 -4.65
N LYS A 147 -0.03 14.37 -4.05
CA LYS A 147 -0.10 15.66 -4.77
C LYS A 147 1.11 15.86 -5.69
N LYS A 148 2.32 15.51 -5.22
CA LYS A 148 3.54 15.61 -6.02
C LYS A 148 3.51 14.66 -7.23
N LEU A 149 3.08 13.41 -7.03
CA LEU A 149 2.93 12.44 -8.11
C LEU A 149 1.84 12.87 -9.11
N GLN A 150 0.69 13.34 -8.62
CA GLN A 150 -0.40 13.86 -9.43
C GLN A 150 0.07 15.01 -10.33
N LYS A 151 0.80 15.97 -9.76
CA LYS A 151 1.37 17.09 -10.54
C LYS A 151 2.26 16.59 -11.66
N ARG A 152 3.22 15.70 -11.36
CA ARG A 152 4.12 15.11 -12.37
C ARG A 152 3.36 14.33 -13.45
N ALA A 153 2.34 13.58 -13.09
CA ALA A 153 1.52 12.83 -14.04
C ALA A 153 0.79 13.78 -15.01
N ARG A 154 0.19 14.86 -14.50
CA ARG A 154 -0.49 15.88 -15.32
C ARG A 154 0.46 16.62 -16.25
N GLU A 155 1.65 16.97 -15.77
CA GLU A 155 2.71 17.59 -16.59
C GLU A 155 3.17 16.66 -17.73
N ALA A 156 3.08 15.35 -17.53
CA ALA A 156 3.34 14.34 -18.57
C ALA A 156 2.13 14.06 -19.48
N GLY A 157 1.01 14.79 -19.33
CA GLY A 157 -0.20 14.66 -20.16
C GLY A 157 -1.18 13.57 -19.72
N LEU A 158 -1.02 12.99 -18.53
CA LEU A 158 -1.95 12.00 -17.99
C LEU A 158 -3.08 12.66 -17.21
N GLU A 159 -4.25 12.03 -17.24
CA GLU A 159 -5.29 12.31 -16.25
C GLU A 159 -4.82 11.81 -14.87
N ALA A 160 -4.96 12.63 -13.82
CA ALA A 160 -4.60 12.21 -12.47
C ALA A 160 -5.54 12.77 -11.41
N VAL A 161 -6.08 11.89 -10.57
CA VAL A 161 -7.06 12.21 -9.52
C VAL A 161 -6.60 11.59 -8.20
N ILE A 162 -6.84 12.30 -7.09
CA ILE A 162 -6.63 11.79 -5.74
C ILE A 162 -8.01 11.54 -5.14
N TYR A 163 -8.24 10.33 -4.66
CA TYR A 163 -9.39 9.94 -3.87
C TYR A 163 -8.97 9.90 -2.41
N ALA A 164 -9.48 10.83 -1.61
CA ALA A 164 -9.37 10.76 -0.17
C ALA A 164 -10.24 9.61 0.35
N SER A 165 -9.74 8.87 1.34
CA SER A 165 -10.56 7.88 2.03
C SER A 165 -11.74 8.56 2.74
N PRO A 166 -12.95 7.98 2.74
CA PRO A 166 -14.05 8.50 3.53
C PRO A 166 -13.73 8.32 5.03
N GLU A 167 -13.53 9.42 5.77
CA GLU A 167 -13.29 9.33 7.21
C GLU A 167 -14.46 8.65 7.94
N PRO A 168 -14.22 7.76 8.93
CA PRO A 168 -12.94 7.33 9.49
C PRO A 168 -12.30 6.09 8.83
N ASP A 169 -12.89 5.62 7.73
CA ASP A 169 -12.67 4.30 7.14
C ASP A 169 -11.50 4.29 6.13
N ASP A 170 -10.83 3.14 5.97
CA ASP A 170 -9.95 2.91 4.82
C ASP A 170 -10.73 2.27 3.64
N TRP A 171 -10.12 2.17 2.45
CA TRP A 171 -10.80 1.58 1.28
C TRP A 171 -11.13 0.09 1.41
N LEU A 172 -10.47 -0.64 2.33
CA LEU A 172 -10.83 -2.02 2.66
C LEU A 172 -12.07 -2.06 3.56
N ASP A 173 -12.22 -1.12 4.48
CA ASP A 173 -13.43 -0.94 5.29
C ASP A 173 -14.62 -0.59 4.39
N VAL A 174 -14.44 0.32 3.42
CA VAL A 174 -15.47 0.65 2.41
C VAL A 174 -15.94 -0.59 1.65
N TRP A 175 -15.01 -1.46 1.23
CA TRP A 175 -15.37 -2.72 0.58
C TRP A 175 -16.12 -3.66 1.53
N THR A 176 -15.65 -3.79 2.77
CA THR A 176 -16.25 -4.66 3.78
C THR A 176 -17.68 -4.25 4.09
N LEU A 177 -17.92 -2.94 4.25
CA LEU A 177 -19.25 -2.38 4.44
C LEU A 177 -20.18 -2.68 3.26
N ARG A 178 -19.73 -2.39 2.02
CA ARG A 178 -20.51 -2.70 0.82
C ARG A 178 -20.86 -4.18 0.71
N LYS A 179 -19.92 -5.07 1.07
CA LYS A 179 -20.15 -6.51 1.02
C LYS A 179 -21.19 -6.98 2.04
N ASN A 180 -21.13 -6.43 3.25
CA ASN A 180 -22.11 -6.72 4.30
C ASN A 180 -23.51 -6.24 3.91
N ASP A 181 -23.63 -5.07 3.29
CA ASP A 181 -24.90 -4.54 2.82
C ASP A 181 -25.49 -5.39 1.68
N GLU A 182 -24.67 -5.81 0.71
CA GLU A 182 -25.10 -6.75 -0.34
C GLU A 182 -25.61 -8.07 0.24
N GLN A 183 -24.95 -8.61 1.26
CA GLN A 183 -25.37 -9.83 1.94
C GLN A 183 -26.69 -9.64 2.71
N ARG A 184 -26.85 -8.51 3.41
CA ARG A 184 -28.10 -8.17 4.10
C ARG A 184 -29.26 -8.09 3.13
N ILE A 185 -29.10 -7.41 1.99
CA ILE A 185 -30.14 -7.29 0.95
C ILE A 185 -30.56 -8.68 0.43
N ARG A 186 -29.59 -9.57 0.17
CA ARG A 186 -29.89 -10.95 -0.28
C ARG A 186 -30.63 -11.80 0.75
N ASN A 187 -30.49 -11.47 2.03
CA ASN A 187 -31.13 -12.18 3.13
C ASN A 187 -32.51 -11.59 3.49
N VAL A 188 -32.96 -10.52 2.82
CA VAL A 188 -34.34 -10.03 2.94
C VAL A 188 -35.25 -10.93 2.11
N GLN A 189 -36.06 -11.76 2.79
CA GLN A 189 -37.20 -12.41 2.16
C GLN A 189 -38.39 -11.45 2.21
N TYR A 190 -38.93 -11.10 1.05
CA TYR A 190 -40.23 -10.43 0.95
C TYR A 190 -41.32 -11.49 1.19
N LEU A 191 -42.22 -11.19 2.14
CA LEU A 191 -43.44 -11.97 2.40
C LEU A 191 -44.42 -11.85 1.23
#